data_AF-A0A538GTT5-F1
#
_entry.id   AF-A0A538GTT5-F1
#
_cell.length_a   1.000
_cell.length_b   1.000
_cell.length_c   1.000
_cell.angle_alpha   90.00
_cell.angle_beta   90.00
_cell.angle_gamma   90.00
#
_symmetry.space_group_name_H-M   'P 1'
#
loop_
_entity.id
_entity.type
_entity.pdbx_description
1 polymer ?
#
loop_
_entity_poly.entity_id
_entity_poly.type
_entity_poly.pdbx_seq_one_letter_code
_entity_poly.pdbx_strand_id
1 'polypeptide(L)'
;MADETAPSGHNVLGQSKIFTPEVINDIHVKAELGRYRMRGFSMFKDMPHWDDLMFLPGTLTRFVIEGYREKCVTKTVLGARFAKKPIELDIPVYITGMSFGALSIEAKMALAKGASMAGTATCSGEGGMIPPERDLSTKWYYQCIQSRYGFNPHHLMLADACEFFIGQGCKVGLGGHLMGQKVTEQVAEMRSLPAGIDQRSPARHPDWLGPDDLSLKVQEVREATDYQIPIQLKLGAARVYDDVRMAAKCGPDIIYLDGAEGGTGAGPHIATEETGIPLLAAIPEARRALENVGLED
;
A
#
# COMPACT_ATOMS: atom_id res chain seq x y z
N MET A 1 4.11 -43.93 52.38
CA MET A 1 5.26 -43.20 51.81
C MET A 1 4.80 -42.69 50.45
N ALA A 2 4.65 -41.36 50.32
CA ALA A 2 4.59 -40.65 49.05
C ALA A 2 5.88 -40.93 48.25
N ASP A 3 5.98 -40.83 46.92
CA ASP A 3 5.35 -39.88 45.99
C ASP A 3 5.44 -40.45 44.55
N GLU A 4 4.34 -40.41 43.81
CA GLU A 4 4.25 -40.63 42.37
C GLU A 4 4.39 -39.28 41.65
N THR A 5 5.59 -38.76 41.37
CA THR A 5 5.72 -37.58 40.46
C THR A 5 7.10 -37.47 39.79
N ALA A 6 7.19 -37.85 38.52
CA ALA A 6 7.92 -37.11 37.46
C ALA A 6 7.83 -37.85 36.10
N PRO A 7 7.15 -37.31 35.08
CA PRO A 7 7.29 -37.82 33.73
C PRO A 7 8.69 -37.45 33.20
N SER A 8 9.42 -38.41 32.66
CA SER A 8 10.67 -38.19 31.93
C SER A 8 10.42 -37.19 30.80
N GLY A 9 11.03 -36.00 30.90
CA GLY A 9 10.85 -34.86 30.01
C GLY A 9 11.45 -35.04 28.62
N HIS A 10 11.05 -36.09 27.90
CA HIS A 10 11.23 -36.15 26.46
C HIS A 10 10.11 -35.33 25.83
N ASN A 11 10.41 -34.07 25.50
CA ASN A 11 9.54 -33.30 24.61
C ASN A 11 9.45 -34.08 23.29
N VAL A 12 8.30 -34.71 23.06
CA VAL A 12 7.95 -35.27 21.75
C VAL A 12 8.01 -34.09 20.77
N LEU A 13 8.71 -34.26 19.64
CA LEU A 13 8.76 -33.25 18.57
C LEU A 13 7.32 -32.78 18.26
N GLY A 14 7.07 -31.48 18.39
CA GLY A 14 5.74 -30.89 18.23
C GLY A 14 4.96 -30.57 19.52
N GLN A 15 5.42 -30.98 20.71
CA GLN A 15 4.81 -30.59 22.00
C GLN A 15 5.57 -29.48 22.73
N SER A 16 6.61 -28.91 22.10
CA SER A 16 7.36 -27.79 22.66
C SER A 16 6.61 -26.47 22.51
N LYS A 17 6.63 -25.64 23.55
CA LYS A 17 6.12 -24.25 23.48
C LYS A 17 6.87 -23.39 22.46
N ILE A 18 8.11 -23.75 22.12
CA ILE A 18 8.98 -22.99 21.22
C ILE A 18 9.04 -23.67 19.84
N PHE A 19 9.13 -24.99 19.80
CA PHE A 19 9.14 -25.80 18.57
C PHE A 19 7.79 -26.47 18.37
N THR A 20 6.78 -25.65 18.06
CA THR A 20 5.46 -26.16 17.65
C THR A 20 5.58 -26.88 16.28
N PRO A 21 4.61 -27.71 15.89
CA PRO A 21 4.62 -28.37 14.58
C PRO A 21 4.75 -27.37 13.42
N GLU A 22 4.15 -26.19 13.54
CA GLU A 22 4.23 -25.12 12.54
C GLU A 22 5.65 -24.55 12.43
N VAL A 23 6.31 -24.32 13.56
CA VAL A 23 7.70 -23.84 13.62
C VAL A 23 8.65 -24.90 13.04
N ILE A 24 8.46 -26.18 13.40
CA ILE A 24 9.27 -27.28 12.87
C ILE A 24 9.08 -27.41 11.35
N ASN A 25 7.84 -27.36 10.87
CA ASN A 25 7.52 -27.37 9.46
C ASN A 25 8.18 -26.20 8.72
N ASP A 26 8.11 -24.99 9.27
CA ASP A 26 8.75 -23.82 8.69
C ASP A 26 10.29 -23.95 8.64
N ILE A 27 10.91 -24.53 9.69
CA ILE A 27 12.35 -24.85 9.69
C ILE A 27 12.69 -25.84 8.58
N HIS A 28 11.94 -26.93 8.43
CA HIS A 28 12.17 -27.93 7.38
C HIS A 28 12.05 -27.32 5.98
N VAL A 29 10.99 -26.54 5.73
CA VAL A 29 10.81 -25.87 4.44
C VAL A 29 11.94 -24.87 4.17
N LYS A 30 12.38 -24.10 5.17
CA LYS A 30 13.53 -23.18 5.01
C LYS A 30 14.83 -23.92 4.71
N ALA A 31 15.05 -25.07 5.36
CA ALA A 31 16.22 -25.91 5.14
C ALA A 31 16.24 -26.51 3.73
N GLU A 32 15.08 -26.95 3.22
CA GLU A 32 14.93 -27.49 1.86
C GLU A 32 15.07 -26.40 0.78
N LEU A 33 14.43 -25.25 0.99
CA LEU A 33 14.46 -24.15 0.03
C LEU A 33 15.81 -23.39 0.02
N GLY A 34 16.58 -23.43 1.11
CA GLY A 34 17.77 -22.60 1.32
C GLY A 34 17.45 -21.10 1.45
N ARG A 35 16.18 -20.74 1.63
CA ARG A 35 15.69 -19.35 1.74
C ARG A 35 14.41 -19.28 2.57
N TYR A 36 14.02 -18.07 2.97
CA TYR A 36 12.74 -17.84 3.65
C TYR A 36 11.55 -18.07 2.70
N ARG A 37 10.38 -18.43 3.27
CA ARG A 37 9.17 -18.67 2.47
C ARG A 37 8.59 -17.35 1.97
N MET A 38 8.27 -17.34 0.68
CA MET A 38 7.56 -16.25 0.01
C MET A 38 6.08 -16.61 -0.09
N ARG A 39 5.20 -15.62 0.11
CA ARG A 39 3.75 -15.78 0.00
C ARG A 39 3.14 -14.55 -0.69
N GLY A 40 1.99 -14.74 -1.32
CA GLY A 40 1.10 -13.65 -1.72
C GLY A 40 -0.09 -13.53 -0.76
N PHE A 41 -1.07 -12.72 -1.14
CA PHE A 41 -2.26 -12.38 -0.35
C PHE A 41 -1.95 -11.53 0.89
N SER A 42 -2.94 -11.38 1.77
CA SER A 42 -2.84 -10.64 3.02
C SER A 42 -2.34 -11.54 4.17
N MET A 43 -2.32 -11.00 5.38
CA MET A 43 -2.07 -11.72 6.63
C MET A 43 -3.18 -12.70 6.99
N PHE A 44 -2.84 -13.71 7.78
CA PHE A 44 -3.79 -14.73 8.26
C PHE A 44 -4.12 -14.59 9.74
N LYS A 45 -3.39 -13.74 10.47
CA LYS A 45 -3.72 -13.41 11.85
C LYS A 45 -5.07 -12.72 11.95
N ASP A 46 -5.75 -13.05 13.04
CA ASP A 46 -6.96 -12.37 13.43
C ASP A 46 -6.63 -10.93 13.88
N MET A 47 -7.41 -9.97 13.39
CA MET A 47 -7.23 -8.54 13.65
C MET A 47 -8.60 -7.87 13.81
N PRO A 48 -8.67 -6.73 14.51
CA PRO A 48 -9.90 -5.95 14.58
C PRO A 48 -10.47 -5.67 13.19
N HIS A 49 -11.72 -6.05 12.95
CA HIS A 49 -12.36 -5.93 11.64
C HIS A 49 -13.28 -4.70 11.59
N TRP A 50 -13.47 -4.14 10.38
CA TRP A 50 -14.35 -2.99 10.19
C TRP A 50 -15.82 -3.30 10.49
N ASP A 51 -16.23 -4.56 10.36
CA ASP A 51 -17.59 -5.02 10.67
C ASP A 51 -17.90 -5.02 12.18
N ASP A 52 -16.89 -4.93 13.03
CA ASP A 52 -17.07 -4.84 14.48
C ASP A 52 -17.42 -3.41 14.95
N LEU A 53 -17.41 -2.43 14.04
CA LEU A 53 -17.73 -1.05 14.35
C LEU A 53 -19.23 -0.79 14.43
N MET A 54 -19.60 0.01 15.43
CA MET A 54 -20.94 0.61 15.53
C MET A 54 -20.86 2.10 15.21
N PHE A 55 -21.69 2.56 14.28
CA PHE A 55 -21.83 3.97 13.97
C PHE A 55 -22.76 4.66 14.97
N LEU A 56 -22.37 5.83 15.45
CA LEU A 56 -23.23 6.69 16.26
C LEU A 56 -24.15 7.49 15.32
N PRO A 57 -25.48 7.25 15.32
CA PRO A 57 -26.37 7.98 14.44
C PRO A 57 -26.50 9.44 14.90
N GLY A 58 -26.72 10.33 13.93
CA GLY A 58 -27.11 11.71 14.22
C GLY A 58 -28.44 11.75 14.97
N THR A 59 -28.52 12.61 15.99
CA THR A 59 -29.76 12.85 16.74
C THR A 59 -30.06 14.35 16.78
N LEU A 60 -29.74 15.03 17.88
CA LEU A 60 -30.02 16.47 18.07
C LEU A 60 -28.88 17.38 17.59
N THR A 61 -27.63 16.92 17.68
CA THR A 61 -26.44 17.74 17.35
C THR A 61 -26.08 17.71 15.87
N ARG A 62 -26.54 16.69 15.14
CA ARG A 62 -26.40 16.53 13.69
C ARG A 62 -27.67 15.89 13.15
N PHE A 63 -28.38 16.58 12.27
CA PHE A 63 -29.55 16.03 11.61
C PHE A 63 -29.12 14.99 10.56
N VAL A 64 -29.85 13.87 10.53
CA VAL A 64 -29.67 12.83 9.52
C VAL A 64 -30.39 13.27 8.26
N ILE A 65 -29.78 13.02 7.11
CA ILE A 65 -30.41 13.31 5.82
C ILE A 65 -31.68 12.48 5.65
N GLU A 66 -32.73 13.10 5.12
CA GLU A 66 -33.93 12.39 4.73
C GLU A 66 -33.78 11.91 3.29
N GLY A 67 -33.47 10.62 3.08
CA GLY A 67 -33.09 10.08 1.76
C GLY A 67 -34.11 10.26 0.62
N TYR A 68 -35.37 10.62 0.92
CA TYR A 68 -36.38 10.96 -0.08
C TYR A 68 -36.41 12.45 -0.44
N ARG A 69 -35.79 13.32 0.36
CA ARG A 69 -35.69 14.78 0.13
C ARG A 69 -34.29 15.19 -0.30
N GLU A 70 -33.28 14.54 0.26
CA GLU A 70 -31.88 14.90 0.13
C GLU A 70 -31.10 13.74 -0.51
N LYS A 71 -30.19 14.07 -1.42
CA LYS A 71 -29.30 13.08 -2.03
C LYS A 71 -28.01 12.99 -1.23
N CYS A 72 -27.60 11.77 -0.90
CA CYS A 72 -26.26 11.51 -0.38
C CYS A 72 -25.23 11.75 -1.49
N VAL A 73 -24.35 12.73 -1.30
CA VAL A 73 -23.27 13.04 -2.26
C VAL A 73 -22.06 12.18 -1.92
N THR A 74 -21.71 11.26 -2.81
CA THR A 74 -20.54 10.38 -2.70
C THR A 74 -19.29 10.94 -3.36
N LYS A 75 -19.43 12.09 -4.05
CA LYS A 75 -18.33 12.76 -4.73
C LYS A 75 -17.21 13.06 -3.73
N THR A 76 -16.00 12.63 -4.06
CA THR A 76 -14.82 12.80 -3.22
C THR A 76 -13.76 13.56 -3.98
N VAL A 77 -13.20 14.61 -3.37
CA VAL A 77 -12.12 15.41 -3.97
C VAL A 77 -10.87 15.18 -3.16
N LEU A 78 -9.80 14.73 -3.83
CA LEU A 78 -8.52 14.43 -3.22
C LEU A 78 -7.44 15.35 -3.77
N GLY A 79 -6.64 15.89 -2.86
CA GLY A 79 -5.43 16.62 -3.18
C GLY A 79 -5.63 18.07 -3.68
N ALA A 80 -6.58 18.79 -3.07
CA ALA A 80 -6.86 20.20 -3.39
C ALA A 80 -5.90 21.21 -2.74
N ARG A 81 -4.89 20.73 -1.99
CA ARG A 81 -4.02 21.60 -1.18
C ARG A 81 -3.09 22.47 -2.02
N PHE A 82 -2.40 21.86 -2.99
CA PHE A 82 -1.40 22.56 -3.81
C PHE A 82 -1.58 22.28 -5.32
N ALA A 83 -2.29 21.22 -5.71
CA ALA A 83 -2.53 20.91 -7.11
C ALA A 83 -3.60 21.81 -7.73
N LYS A 84 -3.37 22.27 -8.98
CA LYS A 84 -4.33 23.04 -9.78
C LYS A 84 -5.54 22.20 -10.19
N LYS A 85 -5.35 20.89 -10.41
CA LYS A 85 -6.43 19.95 -10.75
C LYS A 85 -6.44 18.81 -9.74
N PRO A 86 -7.21 18.92 -8.64
CA PRO A 86 -7.39 17.81 -7.72
C PRO A 86 -8.08 16.63 -8.41
N ILE A 87 -7.90 15.43 -7.86
CA ILE A 87 -8.61 14.24 -8.33
C ILE A 87 -10.03 14.27 -7.80
N GLU A 88 -11.01 14.29 -8.70
CA GLU A 88 -12.42 14.17 -8.35
C GLU A 88 -12.91 12.75 -8.64
N LEU A 89 -13.42 12.04 -7.64
CA LEU A 89 -14.01 10.71 -7.78
C LEU A 89 -15.53 10.80 -7.60
N ASP A 90 -16.29 10.02 -8.35
CA ASP A 90 -17.76 9.97 -8.20
C ASP A 90 -18.17 9.23 -6.92
N ILE A 91 -17.29 8.35 -6.42
CA ILE A 91 -17.46 7.54 -5.21
C ILE A 91 -16.20 7.59 -4.33
N PRO A 92 -16.30 7.37 -3.01
CA PRO A 92 -15.16 7.43 -2.07
C PRO A 92 -14.31 6.13 -2.09
N VAL A 93 -14.19 5.49 -3.24
CA VAL A 93 -13.49 4.21 -3.41
C VAL A 93 -12.75 4.24 -4.73
N TYR A 94 -11.48 3.86 -4.75
CA TYR A 94 -10.71 3.68 -5.98
C TYR A 94 -9.83 2.43 -5.92
N ILE A 95 -9.32 1.98 -7.07
CA ILE A 95 -8.52 0.77 -7.17
C ILE A 95 -7.04 1.12 -6.95
N THR A 96 -6.47 0.59 -5.87
CA THR A 96 -5.10 0.89 -5.44
C THR A 96 -4.04 0.24 -6.33
N GLY A 97 -2.78 0.67 -6.17
CA GLY A 97 -1.68 0.26 -7.04
C GLY A 97 -1.31 -1.22 -6.92
N MET A 98 -1.50 -1.96 -8.01
CA MET A 98 -1.00 -3.31 -8.20
C MET A 98 -0.21 -3.37 -9.50
N SER A 99 1.03 -3.84 -9.44
CA SER A 99 1.95 -3.73 -10.58
C SER A 99 1.63 -4.69 -11.71
N PHE A 100 1.94 -4.28 -12.95
CA PHE A 100 2.13 -5.23 -14.04
C PHE A 100 3.30 -6.16 -13.73
N GLY A 101 3.08 -7.46 -13.89
CA GLY A 101 3.97 -8.53 -13.44
C GLY A 101 3.41 -9.22 -12.20
N ALA A 102 2.89 -8.47 -11.21
CA ALA A 102 2.09 -9.07 -10.15
C ALA A 102 0.72 -9.52 -10.68
N LEU A 103 0.09 -8.64 -11.47
CA LEU A 103 -1.12 -8.89 -12.25
C LEU A 103 -0.79 -9.06 -13.74
N SER A 104 -1.68 -9.76 -14.46
CA SER A 104 -1.65 -9.84 -15.92
C SER A 104 -2.11 -8.53 -16.56
N ILE A 105 -1.82 -8.37 -17.85
CA ILE A 105 -2.25 -7.19 -18.61
C ILE A 105 -3.78 -7.12 -18.72
N GLU A 106 -4.45 -8.25 -18.87
CA GLU A 106 -5.91 -8.34 -18.94
C GLU A 106 -6.56 -7.91 -17.63
N ALA A 107 -5.98 -8.31 -16.50
CA ALA A 107 -6.45 -7.87 -15.19
C ALA A 107 -6.29 -6.35 -15.03
N LYS A 108 -5.16 -5.78 -15.46
CA LYS A 108 -4.93 -4.32 -15.41
C LYS A 108 -5.92 -3.56 -16.29
N MET A 109 -6.17 -4.04 -17.51
CA MET A 109 -7.16 -3.46 -18.43
C MET A 109 -8.58 -3.57 -17.88
N ALA A 110 -8.95 -4.70 -17.26
CA ALA A 110 -10.26 -4.89 -16.67
C ALA A 110 -10.49 -3.94 -15.48
N LEU A 111 -9.49 -3.77 -14.61
CA LEU A 111 -9.53 -2.82 -13.50
C LEU A 111 -9.65 -1.38 -13.99
N ALA A 112 -8.83 -1.00 -15.00
CA ALA A 112 -8.89 0.32 -15.63
C ALA A 112 -10.29 0.63 -16.18
N LYS A 113 -10.85 -0.29 -16.99
CA LYS A 113 -12.19 -0.13 -17.56
C LYS A 113 -13.26 -0.06 -16.47
N GLY A 114 -13.19 -0.94 -15.46
CA GLY A 114 -14.16 -0.97 -14.37
C GLY A 114 -14.15 0.30 -13.53
N ALA A 115 -12.97 0.80 -13.17
CA ALA A 115 -12.83 2.06 -12.43
C ALA A 115 -13.36 3.25 -13.22
N SER A 116 -13.02 3.33 -14.52
CA SER A 116 -13.52 4.37 -15.42
C SER A 116 -15.05 4.37 -15.52
N MET A 117 -15.66 3.18 -15.64
CA MET A 117 -17.12 3.03 -15.65
C MET A 117 -17.77 3.44 -14.33
N ALA A 118 -17.09 3.20 -13.21
CA ALA A 118 -17.54 3.59 -11.87
C ALA A 118 -17.22 5.05 -11.51
N GLY A 119 -16.59 5.82 -12.42
CA GLY A 119 -16.22 7.21 -12.19
C GLY A 119 -15.06 7.40 -11.19
N THR A 120 -14.26 6.36 -10.96
CA THR A 120 -13.15 6.35 -10.01
C THR A 120 -11.79 6.15 -10.67
N ALA A 121 -10.72 6.09 -9.87
CA ALA A 121 -9.35 6.03 -10.32
C ALA A 121 -8.73 4.62 -10.24
N THR A 122 -7.67 4.44 -11.01
CA THR A 122 -6.74 3.31 -10.92
C THR A 122 -5.32 3.81 -10.64
N CYS A 123 -4.43 2.89 -10.25
CA CYS A 123 -3.02 3.18 -10.06
C CYS A 123 -2.14 2.16 -10.80
N SER A 124 -1.07 2.65 -11.42
CA SER A 124 -0.08 1.83 -12.15
C SER A 124 0.50 0.72 -11.29
N GLY A 125 0.64 0.97 -9.98
CA GLY A 125 1.45 0.17 -9.09
C GLY A 125 2.94 0.24 -9.46
N GLU A 126 3.71 -0.66 -8.86
CA GLU A 126 5.18 -0.72 -8.92
C GLU A 126 5.77 -1.11 -10.30
N GLY A 127 4.94 -1.25 -11.34
CA GLY A 127 5.33 -1.84 -12.62
C GLY A 127 5.69 -0.85 -13.73
N GLY A 128 5.37 0.43 -13.55
CA GLY A 128 5.40 1.42 -14.64
C GLY A 128 4.09 1.50 -15.43
N MET A 129 4.09 2.28 -16.51
CA MET A 129 2.88 2.55 -17.32
C MET A 129 2.71 1.56 -18.47
N ILE A 130 1.62 0.81 -18.48
CA ILE A 130 1.21 0.01 -19.65
C ILE A 130 0.25 0.87 -20.50
N PRO A 131 0.48 1.06 -21.82
CA PRO A 131 -0.38 1.92 -22.63
C PRO A 131 -1.86 1.51 -22.60
N PRO A 132 -2.24 0.22 -22.78
CA PRO A 132 -3.63 -0.22 -22.62
C PRO A 132 -4.30 0.14 -21.28
N GLU A 133 -3.56 0.10 -20.16
CA GLU A 133 -4.12 0.49 -18.86
C GLU A 133 -4.39 1.99 -18.82
N ARG A 134 -3.43 2.80 -19.29
CA ARG A 134 -3.56 4.26 -19.32
C ARG A 134 -4.72 4.69 -20.22
N ASP A 135 -4.84 4.11 -21.40
CA ASP A 135 -5.88 4.46 -22.39
C ASP A 135 -7.29 4.17 -21.88
N LEU A 136 -7.44 3.12 -21.07
CA LEU A 136 -8.73 2.72 -20.49
C LEU A 136 -9.06 3.46 -19.20
N SER A 137 -8.10 4.13 -18.56
CA SER A 137 -8.28 4.83 -17.28
C SER A 137 -8.67 6.29 -17.50
N THR A 138 -9.81 6.72 -16.96
CA THR A 138 -10.21 8.14 -16.97
C THR A 138 -9.48 8.95 -15.93
N LYS A 139 -9.12 8.32 -14.80
CA LYS A 139 -8.33 8.90 -13.70
C LYS A 139 -7.26 7.90 -13.32
N TRP A 140 -6.00 8.28 -13.46
CA TRP A 140 -4.89 7.35 -13.32
C TRP A 140 -3.75 7.92 -12.47
N TYR A 141 -3.42 7.20 -11.41
CA TYR A 141 -2.27 7.46 -10.55
C TYR A 141 -1.03 6.78 -11.11
N TYR A 142 0.05 7.53 -11.21
CA TYR A 142 1.35 6.97 -11.57
C TYR A 142 2.24 6.83 -10.33
N GLN A 143 2.63 5.60 -10.02
CA GLN A 143 3.38 5.28 -8.81
C GLN A 143 4.90 5.37 -9.03
N CYS A 144 5.56 6.11 -8.15
CA CYS A 144 7.02 6.26 -8.09
C CYS A 144 7.58 5.47 -6.89
N ILE A 145 8.21 4.33 -7.17
CA ILE A 145 8.76 3.40 -6.18
C ILE A 145 10.27 3.55 -5.97
N GLN A 146 10.82 2.95 -4.92
CA GLN A 146 12.23 3.00 -4.55
C GLN A 146 13.18 2.65 -5.72
N SER A 147 12.84 1.61 -6.49
CA SER A 147 13.67 1.13 -7.60
C SER A 147 13.52 1.91 -8.91
N ARG A 148 12.54 2.82 -9.00
CA ARG A 148 12.19 3.54 -10.25
C ARG A 148 11.91 2.62 -11.45
N TYR A 149 11.45 1.39 -11.20
CA TYR A 149 11.14 0.46 -12.28
C TYR A 149 10.07 1.02 -13.22
N GLY A 150 10.40 1.10 -14.51
CA GLY A 150 9.50 1.64 -15.52
C GLY A 150 9.06 3.09 -15.25
N PHE A 151 9.80 3.84 -14.40
CA PHE A 151 9.52 5.24 -14.14
C PHE A 151 10.05 6.10 -15.29
N ASN A 152 9.16 6.83 -15.95
CA ASN A 152 9.49 7.69 -17.08
C ASN A 152 8.80 9.05 -16.88
N PRO A 153 9.55 10.17 -16.90
CA PRO A 153 8.97 11.51 -16.81
C PRO A 153 7.89 11.78 -17.88
N HIS A 154 8.01 11.21 -19.08
CA HIS A 154 6.98 11.36 -20.11
C HIS A 154 5.66 10.67 -19.72
N HIS A 155 5.71 9.58 -18.97
CA HIS A 155 4.50 8.91 -18.45
C HIS A 155 3.91 9.68 -17.26
N LEU A 156 4.75 10.33 -16.46
CA LEU A 156 4.29 11.22 -15.39
C LEU A 156 3.45 12.37 -15.93
N MET A 157 3.80 12.94 -17.09
CA MET A 157 3.01 13.99 -17.74
C MET A 157 1.62 13.51 -18.21
N LEU A 158 1.41 12.20 -18.33
CA LEU A 158 0.13 11.61 -18.69
C LEU A 158 -0.72 11.25 -17.46
N ALA A 159 -0.16 11.33 -16.25
CA ALA A 159 -0.85 10.98 -15.03
C ALA A 159 -1.86 12.04 -14.62
N ASP A 160 -2.89 11.63 -13.89
CA ASP A 160 -3.83 12.54 -13.23
C ASP A 160 -3.42 12.80 -11.78
N ALA A 161 -2.57 11.93 -11.21
CA ALA A 161 -1.96 12.07 -9.90
C ALA A 161 -0.63 11.28 -9.82
N CYS A 162 0.29 11.69 -8.96
CA CYS A 162 1.53 10.98 -8.69
C CYS A 162 1.47 10.35 -7.30
N GLU A 163 1.86 9.08 -7.17
CA GLU A 163 1.95 8.40 -5.86
C GLU A 163 3.40 8.06 -5.54
N PHE A 164 3.97 8.69 -4.51
CA PHE A 164 5.23 8.25 -3.93
C PHE A 164 4.99 7.07 -3.00
N PHE A 165 5.55 5.92 -3.36
CA PHE A 165 5.42 4.69 -2.60
C PHE A 165 6.53 4.56 -1.55
N ILE A 166 6.20 4.85 -0.30
CA ILE A 166 7.12 4.67 0.83
C ILE A 166 7.04 3.24 1.36
N GLY A 167 5.82 2.71 1.46
CA GLY A 167 5.60 1.35 1.90
C GLY A 167 4.17 0.87 1.71
N GLN A 168 3.95 -0.40 1.98
CA GLN A 168 2.64 -1.04 1.99
C GLN A 168 2.44 -1.82 3.28
N GLY A 169 1.18 -2.05 3.65
CA GLY A 169 0.82 -2.69 4.91
C GLY A 169 1.31 -4.13 5.06
N CYS A 170 1.25 -4.91 3.98
CA CYS A 170 1.64 -6.33 3.98
C CYS A 170 3.13 -6.60 4.25
N LYS A 171 3.99 -5.59 4.20
CA LYS A 171 5.44 -5.73 4.37
C LYS A 171 6.05 -4.38 4.70
N VAL A 172 5.60 -3.79 5.81
CA VAL A 172 6.02 -2.45 6.22
C VAL A 172 7.54 -2.45 6.41
N GLY A 173 8.22 -1.45 5.83
CA GLY A 173 9.68 -1.33 5.88
C GLY A 173 10.44 -2.19 4.87
N LEU A 174 9.75 -2.87 3.94
CA LEU A 174 10.36 -3.60 2.83
C LEU A 174 9.89 -3.05 1.47
N GLY A 175 10.70 -3.28 0.44
CA GLY A 175 10.34 -2.94 -0.93
C GLY A 175 9.48 -4.01 -1.63
N GLY A 176 9.04 -3.67 -2.83
CA GLY A 176 8.41 -4.59 -3.79
C GLY A 176 9.21 -5.88 -4.02
N HIS A 177 8.48 -6.96 -4.27
CA HIS A 177 9.05 -8.25 -4.63
C HIS A 177 8.29 -8.79 -5.85
N LEU A 178 9.01 -9.27 -6.85
CA LEU A 178 8.45 -9.97 -8.00
C LEU A 178 9.29 -11.21 -8.28
N MET A 179 8.66 -12.38 -8.27
CA MET A 179 9.35 -13.64 -8.53
C MET A 179 9.82 -13.69 -9.99
N GLY A 180 11.01 -14.23 -10.24
CA GLY A 180 11.65 -14.32 -11.56
C GLY A 180 10.78 -15.06 -12.58
N GLN A 181 10.02 -16.06 -12.14
CA GLN A 181 9.04 -16.77 -12.98
C GLN A 181 7.96 -15.84 -13.58
N LYS A 182 7.66 -14.71 -12.92
CA LYS A 182 6.73 -13.67 -13.40
C LYS A 182 7.41 -12.53 -14.15
N VAL A 183 8.75 -12.53 -14.22
CA VAL A 183 9.52 -11.57 -15.01
C VAL A 183 9.64 -12.10 -16.43
N THR A 184 8.53 -11.98 -17.16
CA THR A 184 8.47 -12.25 -18.61
C THR A 184 9.34 -11.23 -19.36
N GLU A 185 9.63 -11.50 -20.63
CA GLU A 185 10.39 -10.56 -21.48
C GLU A 185 9.77 -9.16 -21.51
N GLN A 186 8.44 -9.07 -21.59
CA GLN A 186 7.72 -7.80 -21.57
C GLN A 186 7.90 -7.05 -20.24
N VAL A 187 7.84 -7.76 -19.10
CA VAL A 187 8.06 -7.15 -17.77
C VAL A 187 9.52 -6.73 -17.61
N ALA A 188 10.46 -7.54 -18.11
CA ALA A 188 11.89 -7.27 -18.13
C ALA A 188 12.22 -6.00 -18.95
N GLU A 189 11.70 -5.90 -20.16
CA GLU A 189 11.89 -4.74 -21.05
C GLU A 189 11.37 -3.45 -20.40
N MET A 190 10.15 -3.50 -19.87
CA MET A 190 9.51 -2.36 -19.21
C MET A 190 10.29 -1.85 -17.99
N ARG A 191 10.97 -2.75 -17.28
CA ARG A 191 11.71 -2.42 -16.05
C ARG A 191 13.22 -2.25 -16.30
N SER A 192 13.68 -2.41 -17.55
CA SER A 192 15.11 -2.42 -17.90
C SER A 192 15.91 -3.44 -17.10
N LEU A 193 15.37 -4.66 -16.96
CA LEU A 193 15.96 -5.76 -16.16
C LEU A 193 16.06 -7.05 -16.97
N PRO A 194 16.96 -7.98 -16.60
CA PRO A 194 17.00 -9.32 -17.19
C PRO A 194 15.75 -10.15 -16.87
N ALA A 195 15.27 -10.90 -17.86
CA ALA A 195 14.15 -11.83 -17.69
C ALA A 195 14.50 -13.01 -16.77
N GLY A 196 13.51 -13.55 -16.07
CA GLY A 196 13.67 -14.75 -15.24
C GLY A 196 14.33 -14.53 -13.87
N ILE A 197 14.75 -13.32 -13.51
CA ILE A 197 15.44 -13.03 -12.24
C ILE A 197 14.48 -12.43 -11.21
N ASP A 198 14.52 -12.93 -9.97
CA ASP A 198 13.78 -12.37 -8.84
C ASP A 198 14.11 -10.88 -8.66
N GLN A 199 13.08 -10.03 -8.67
CA GLN A 199 13.23 -8.60 -8.43
C GLN A 199 12.92 -8.26 -6.98
N ARG A 200 13.81 -7.49 -6.37
CA ARG A 200 13.68 -7.01 -5.01
C ARG A 200 13.99 -5.53 -4.99
N SER A 201 12.98 -4.72 -4.72
CA SER A 201 13.16 -3.29 -4.56
C SER A 201 13.86 -2.99 -3.24
N PRO A 202 14.73 -1.97 -3.18
CA PRO A 202 15.27 -1.47 -1.93
C PRO A 202 14.15 -1.06 -0.97
N ALA A 203 14.40 -1.15 0.34
CA ALA A 203 13.45 -0.71 1.37
C ALA A 203 13.25 0.81 1.40
N ARG A 204 14.27 1.57 0.99
CA ARG A 204 14.27 3.04 0.97
C ARG A 204 14.52 3.54 -0.44
N HIS A 205 14.00 4.71 -0.74
CA HIS A 205 14.41 5.43 -1.93
C HIS A 205 15.91 5.76 -1.86
N PRO A 206 16.67 5.54 -2.94
CA PRO A 206 18.12 5.73 -2.93
C PRO A 206 18.53 7.21 -2.98
N ASP A 207 17.61 8.08 -3.39
CA ASP A 207 17.84 9.49 -3.72
C ASP A 207 17.36 10.48 -2.65
N TRP A 208 16.84 9.99 -1.52
CA TRP A 208 16.54 10.81 -0.34
C TRP A 208 16.64 10.02 0.94
N LEU A 209 17.10 10.65 2.02
CA LEU A 209 17.33 10.00 3.32
C LEU A 209 16.43 10.52 4.43
N GLY A 210 15.87 11.72 4.26
CA GLY A 210 15.08 12.38 5.28
C GLY A 210 13.94 13.23 4.74
N PRO A 211 13.20 13.91 5.64
CA PRO A 211 12.04 14.73 5.28
C PRO A 211 12.38 15.93 4.39
N ASP A 212 13.55 16.53 4.55
CA ASP A 212 13.96 17.69 3.76
C ASP A 212 14.16 17.29 2.29
N ASP A 213 14.86 16.17 2.06
CA ASP A 213 15.05 15.59 0.74
C ASP A 213 13.70 15.15 0.12
N LEU A 214 12.80 14.57 0.92
CA LEU A 214 11.45 14.21 0.46
C LEU A 214 10.67 15.45 0.02
N SER A 215 10.79 16.56 0.74
CA SER A 215 10.15 17.83 0.36
C SER A 215 10.67 18.35 -0.99
N LEU A 216 11.98 18.22 -1.23
CA LEU A 216 12.59 18.53 -2.53
C LEU A 216 12.05 17.61 -3.63
N LYS A 217 11.85 16.31 -3.35
CA LYS A 217 11.26 15.37 -4.31
C LYS A 217 9.82 15.66 -4.65
N VAL A 218 9.01 16.03 -3.65
CA VAL A 218 7.64 16.50 -3.86
C VAL A 218 7.68 17.73 -4.77
N GLN A 219 8.55 18.70 -4.47
CA GLN A 219 8.69 19.91 -5.27
C GLN A 219 9.16 19.64 -6.71
N GLU A 220 10.10 18.71 -6.91
CA GLU A 220 10.57 18.28 -8.25
C GLU A 220 9.41 17.77 -9.12
N VAL A 221 8.55 16.92 -8.56
CA VAL A 221 7.36 16.41 -9.28
C VAL A 221 6.34 17.51 -9.53
N ARG A 222 6.16 18.45 -8.58
CA ARG A 222 5.28 19.61 -8.79
C ARG A 222 5.75 20.47 -9.95
N GLU A 223 7.04 20.80 -9.99
CA GLU A 223 7.62 21.62 -11.05
C GLU A 223 7.56 20.91 -12.40
N ALA A 224 7.92 19.62 -12.44
CA ALA A 224 7.84 18.81 -13.64
C ALA A 224 6.43 18.76 -14.25
N THR A 225 5.41 18.81 -13.39
CA THR A 225 3.99 18.72 -13.80
C THR A 225 3.30 20.09 -13.85
N ASP A 226 4.03 21.21 -13.72
CA ASP A 226 3.47 22.57 -13.61
C ASP A 226 2.32 22.66 -12.57
N TYR A 227 2.47 21.99 -11.44
CA TYR A 227 1.48 21.93 -10.36
C TYR A 227 0.10 21.43 -10.83
N GLN A 228 0.01 20.74 -11.97
CA GLN A 228 -1.26 20.33 -12.54
C GLN A 228 -1.89 19.20 -11.72
N ILE A 229 -1.09 18.24 -11.25
CA ILE A 229 -1.57 17.02 -10.62
C ILE A 229 -1.24 16.95 -9.12
N PRO A 230 -2.06 16.29 -8.28
CA PRO A 230 -1.75 16.08 -6.88
C PRO A 230 -0.70 15.00 -6.67
N ILE A 231 0.00 15.14 -5.55
CA ILE A 231 1.01 14.19 -5.08
C ILE A 231 0.50 13.48 -3.84
N GLN A 232 0.40 12.16 -3.93
CA GLN A 232 0.04 11.25 -2.85
C GLN A 232 1.29 10.61 -2.26
N LEU A 233 1.38 10.53 -0.93
CA LEU A 233 2.42 9.80 -0.23
C LEU A 233 1.82 8.56 0.43
N LYS A 234 2.20 7.37 -0.04
CA LYS A 234 1.69 6.09 0.47
C LYS A 234 2.62 5.50 1.51
N LEU A 235 2.11 5.38 2.74
CA LEU A 235 2.81 4.91 3.93
C LEU A 235 2.24 3.57 4.38
N GLY A 236 3.11 2.64 4.77
CA GLY A 236 2.69 1.45 5.54
C GLY A 236 2.48 1.82 7.00
N ALA A 237 1.39 1.36 7.61
CA ALA A 237 1.04 1.71 8.97
C ALA A 237 1.97 1.03 9.98
N ALA A 238 2.92 1.78 10.55
CA ALA A 238 3.74 1.34 11.69
C ALA A 238 3.89 2.45 12.73
N ARG A 239 4.73 3.46 12.49
CA ARG A 239 4.92 4.61 13.39
C ARG A 239 4.04 5.78 12.95
N VAL A 240 2.75 5.50 12.82
CA VAL A 240 1.78 6.36 12.10
C VAL A 240 1.79 7.81 12.58
N TYR A 241 1.82 8.05 13.90
CA TYR A 241 1.85 9.41 14.43
C TYR A 241 3.06 10.20 13.93
N ASP A 242 4.27 9.64 14.04
CA ASP A 242 5.50 10.31 13.63
C ASP A 242 5.59 10.45 12.10
N ASP A 243 5.26 9.37 11.38
CA ASP A 243 5.38 9.28 9.93
C ASP A 243 4.40 10.23 9.23
N VAL A 244 3.14 10.30 9.68
CA VAL A 244 2.13 11.23 9.14
C VAL A 244 2.48 12.67 9.47
N ARG A 245 2.94 12.95 10.69
CA ARG A 245 3.36 14.29 11.12
C ARG A 245 4.50 14.81 10.25
N MET A 246 5.48 13.95 9.97
CA MET A 246 6.60 14.26 9.09
C MET A 246 6.11 14.46 7.65
N ALA A 247 5.34 13.50 7.12
CA ALA A 247 4.79 13.54 5.77
C ALA A 247 3.99 14.82 5.51
N ALA A 248 3.12 15.22 6.43
CA ALA A 248 2.28 16.41 6.28
C ALA A 248 3.09 17.70 6.11
N LYS A 249 4.26 17.78 6.77
CA LYS A 249 5.22 18.89 6.63
C LYS A 249 6.00 18.85 5.32
N CYS A 250 6.21 17.68 4.73
CA CYS A 250 6.85 17.53 3.41
C CYS A 250 5.96 18.01 2.24
N GLY A 251 4.71 18.38 2.51
CA GLY A 251 3.81 18.99 1.54
C GLY A 251 3.23 18.11 0.43
N PRO A 252 2.96 16.79 0.62
CA PRO A 252 2.10 16.07 -0.30
C PRO A 252 0.67 16.65 -0.23
N ASP A 253 -0.09 16.42 -1.29
CA ASP A 253 -1.52 16.77 -1.35
C ASP A 253 -2.39 15.71 -0.63
N ILE A 254 -1.94 14.46 -0.62
CA ILE A 254 -2.68 13.32 -0.06
C ILE A 254 -1.71 12.46 0.76
N ILE A 255 -2.12 12.02 1.95
CA ILE A 255 -1.42 10.98 2.72
C ILE A 255 -2.27 9.72 2.66
N TYR A 256 -1.72 8.67 2.09
CA TYR A 256 -2.32 7.34 2.05
C TYR A 256 -1.73 6.49 3.17
N LEU A 257 -2.59 5.86 3.97
CA LEU A 257 -2.21 4.89 4.99
C LEU A 257 -2.64 3.48 4.59
N ASP A 258 -1.69 2.56 4.60
CA ASP A 258 -1.90 1.14 4.29
C ASP A 258 -1.76 0.31 5.56
N GLY A 259 -2.88 -0.20 6.09
CA GLY A 259 -2.89 -1.06 7.28
C GLY A 259 -2.31 -2.44 7.01
N ALA A 260 -1.88 -3.14 8.07
CA ALA A 260 -1.28 -4.48 7.99
C ALA A 260 -2.11 -5.49 7.17
N GLU A 261 -3.43 -5.30 7.10
CA GLU A 261 -4.37 -6.08 6.29
C GLU A 261 -4.19 -5.95 4.76
N GLY A 262 -3.32 -5.06 4.29
CA GLY A 262 -3.03 -4.88 2.87
C GLY A 262 -2.54 -6.17 2.19
N GLY A 263 -2.88 -6.35 0.92
CA GLY A 263 -2.45 -7.52 0.13
C GLY A 263 -1.09 -7.34 -0.53
N THR A 264 -0.44 -8.45 -0.90
CA THR A 264 0.72 -8.42 -1.79
C THR A 264 0.72 -9.57 -2.80
N GLY A 265 1.31 -9.33 -3.97
CA GLY A 265 1.52 -10.40 -4.96
C GLY A 265 2.64 -11.35 -4.56
N ALA A 266 3.62 -10.86 -3.80
CA ALA A 266 4.73 -11.63 -3.25
C ALA A 266 5.42 -10.85 -2.12
N GLY A 267 5.79 -11.54 -1.04
CA GLY A 267 6.57 -11.01 0.06
C GLY A 267 7.05 -12.10 1.02
N PRO A 268 8.05 -11.82 1.89
CA PRO A 268 8.43 -12.72 2.95
C PRO A 268 7.25 -12.95 3.89
N HIS A 269 6.84 -14.21 4.12
CA HIS A 269 5.64 -14.48 4.93
C HIS A 269 5.74 -13.92 6.36
N ILE A 270 6.94 -13.92 6.97
CA ILE A 270 7.16 -13.32 8.30
C ILE A 270 6.87 -11.82 8.28
N ALA A 271 7.26 -11.10 7.23
CA ALA A 271 6.98 -9.67 7.16
C ALA A 271 5.47 -9.43 7.11
N THR A 272 4.74 -10.23 6.35
CA THR A 272 3.27 -10.15 6.25
C THR A 272 2.55 -10.44 7.56
N GLU A 273 3.04 -11.38 8.36
CA GLU A 273 2.38 -11.72 9.62
C GLU A 273 2.84 -10.85 10.80
N GLU A 274 4.04 -10.27 10.74
CA GLU A 274 4.70 -9.67 11.92
C GLU A 274 5.01 -8.17 11.78
N THR A 275 4.62 -7.50 10.69
CA THR A 275 4.92 -6.07 10.50
C THR A 275 3.66 -5.23 10.30
N GLY A 276 3.69 -4.04 10.89
CA GLY A 276 2.62 -3.05 10.80
C GLY A 276 1.54 -3.16 11.87
N ILE A 277 0.55 -2.28 11.78
CA ILE A 277 -0.63 -2.23 12.66
C ILE A 277 -1.91 -2.19 11.81
N PRO A 278 -3.06 -2.65 12.33
CA PRO A 278 -4.33 -2.56 11.60
C PRO A 278 -4.69 -1.11 11.30
N LEU A 279 -5.29 -0.86 10.12
CA LEU A 279 -5.68 0.50 9.72
C LEU A 279 -6.64 1.15 10.73
N LEU A 280 -7.49 0.34 11.37
CA LEU A 280 -8.42 0.81 12.40
C LEU A 280 -7.72 1.53 13.56
N ALA A 281 -6.55 1.03 14.00
CA ALA A 281 -5.73 1.67 15.02
C ALA A 281 -4.88 2.82 14.45
N ALA A 282 -4.53 2.76 13.16
CA ALA A 282 -3.72 3.78 12.50
C ALA A 282 -4.47 5.11 12.28
N ILE A 283 -5.77 5.08 11.93
CA ILE A 283 -6.52 6.30 11.59
C ILE A 283 -6.53 7.33 12.74
N PRO A 284 -6.83 6.97 14.01
CA PRO A 284 -6.77 7.92 15.12
C PRO A 284 -5.38 8.53 15.31
N GLU A 285 -4.31 7.74 15.17
CA GLU A 285 -2.93 8.23 15.25
C GLU A 285 -2.63 9.27 14.18
N ALA A 286 -3.05 8.99 12.94
CA ALA A 286 -2.89 9.90 11.82
C ALA A 286 -3.65 11.21 12.02
N ARG A 287 -4.88 11.13 12.53
CA ARG A 287 -5.69 12.31 12.82
C ARG A 287 -5.01 13.20 13.86
N ARG A 288 -4.54 12.61 14.97
CA ARG A 288 -3.81 13.34 16.02
C ARG A 288 -2.50 13.97 15.49
N ALA A 289 -1.83 13.30 14.56
CA ALA A 289 -0.62 13.81 13.94
C ALA A 289 -0.89 15.06 13.09
N LEU A 290 -1.97 15.05 12.29
CA LEU A 290 -2.40 16.19 11.48
C LEU A 290 -2.83 17.39 12.35
N GLU A 291 -3.64 17.14 13.38
CA GLU A 291 -4.04 18.17 14.36
C GLU A 291 -2.83 18.81 15.06
N ASN A 292 -1.81 18.01 15.37
CA ASN A 292 -0.59 18.53 16.02
C ASN A 292 0.18 19.53 15.14
N VAL A 293 0.06 19.42 13.82
CA VAL A 293 0.75 20.32 12.87
C VAL A 293 -0.18 21.38 12.27
N GLY A 294 -1.44 21.43 12.71
CA GLY A 294 -2.44 22.38 12.22
C GLY A 294 -2.82 22.14 10.74
N LEU A 295 -2.87 20.87 10.31
CA LEU A 295 -3.20 20.46 8.94
C LEU A 295 -4.36 19.46 8.93
N GLU A 296 -5.37 19.73 9.74
CA GLU A 296 -6.56 18.89 9.88
C GLU A 296 -7.57 18.98 8.74
N ASP A 297 -7.48 20.01 7.90
CA ASP A 297 -8.40 20.32 6.79
C ASP A 297 -7.84 19.90 5.42
#